data_AF-A0A9E7TJ19-F1
#
_entry.id   AF-A0A9E7TJ19-F1
#
_cell.length_a   1.000
_cell.length_b   1.000
_cell.length_c   1.000
_cell.angle_alpha   90.00
_cell.angle_beta   90.00
_cell.angle_gamma   90.00
#
_symmetry.space_group_name_H-M   'P 1'
#
loop_
_entity.id
_entity.type
_entity.pdbx_description
1 polymer ?
#
loop_
_entity_poly.entity_id
_entity_poly.type
_entity_poly.pdbx_seq_one_letter_code
_entity_poly.pdbx_strand_id
1 'polypeptide(L)'
;MFFDEDEEEFEAEATLESFILVMLGLSDKRMSYTVFEKMLFNAYNSGLSVYFEKRFLPSELGAASEDVRRAVEDPIFNDEEFRYTKPEEDDRLSGGYVGLTEYGRDIAGQIIVKMKLDPETITKYIVMKKLVAEHSNITDEEILLLNFRKFPKLVIRSEIYDDIYDRRVEIAGSLLKKEIISKGTYNTLVKKKWHMDKAYGKGKKS
;
A
#
# COMPACT_ATOMS: atom_id res chain seq x y z
N MET A 1 -6.08 -36.13 -1.63
CA MET A 1 -6.46 -34.83 -2.19
C MET A 1 -5.56 -33.83 -1.48
N PHE A 2 -4.34 -33.68 -1.98
CA PHE A 2 -3.24 -32.88 -1.38
C PHE A 2 -2.51 -32.09 -2.48
N PHE A 3 -3.10 -32.00 -3.68
CA PHE A 3 -2.51 -31.32 -4.84
C PHE A 3 -3.27 -30.04 -5.20
N ASP A 4 -4.51 -29.86 -4.73
CA ASP A 4 -5.33 -28.70 -5.10
C ASP A 4 -4.94 -27.43 -4.32
N GLU A 5 -4.55 -27.52 -3.04
CA GLU A 5 -4.17 -26.35 -2.24
C GLU A 5 -2.83 -25.73 -2.69
N ASP A 6 -1.87 -26.56 -3.08
CA ASP A 6 -0.56 -26.10 -3.54
C ASP A 6 -0.65 -25.42 -4.93
N GLU A 7 -1.56 -25.89 -5.80
CA GLU A 7 -1.78 -25.31 -7.12
C GLU A 7 -2.51 -23.95 -7.01
N GLU A 8 -3.53 -23.84 -6.14
CA GLU A 8 -4.22 -22.57 -5.87
C GLU A 8 -3.30 -21.52 -5.24
N GLU A 9 -2.42 -21.91 -4.30
CA GLU A 9 -1.47 -20.97 -3.70
C GLU A 9 -0.45 -20.46 -4.72
N PHE A 10 0.04 -21.33 -5.60
CA PHE A 10 0.98 -20.98 -6.67
C PHE A 10 0.35 -20.01 -7.68
N GLU A 11 -0.90 -20.23 -8.09
CA GLU A 11 -1.64 -19.32 -8.96
C GLU A 11 -1.89 -17.95 -8.30
N ALA A 12 -2.20 -17.94 -7.00
CA ALA A 12 -2.41 -16.70 -6.24
C ALA A 12 -1.12 -15.87 -6.14
N GLU A 13 0.03 -16.51 -5.94
CA GLU A 13 1.34 -15.85 -5.87
C GLU A 13 1.74 -15.26 -7.24
N ALA A 14 1.58 -16.02 -8.33
CA ALA A 14 1.79 -15.53 -9.69
C ALA A 14 0.92 -14.31 -10.01
N THR A 15 -0.34 -14.35 -9.58
CA THR A 15 -1.31 -13.27 -9.77
C THR A 15 -0.91 -12.03 -8.98
N LEU A 16 -0.46 -12.20 -7.74
CA LEU A 16 0.03 -11.12 -6.88
C LEU A 16 1.25 -10.43 -7.49
N GLU A 17 2.27 -11.18 -7.87
CA GLU A 17 3.49 -10.61 -8.45
C GLU A 17 3.21 -9.90 -9.78
N SER A 18 2.35 -10.48 -10.63
CA SER A 18 1.90 -9.83 -11.88
C SER A 18 1.16 -8.53 -11.60
N PHE A 19 0.35 -8.48 -10.55
CA PHE A 19 -0.33 -7.26 -10.11
C PHE A 19 0.68 -6.21 -9.65
N ILE A 20 1.68 -6.61 -8.85
CA ILE A 20 2.76 -5.75 -8.37
C ILE A 20 3.51 -5.15 -9.57
N LEU A 21 3.91 -5.97 -10.53
CA LEU A 21 4.59 -5.56 -11.76
C LEU A 21 3.80 -4.49 -12.52
N VAL A 22 2.50 -4.68 -12.72
CA VAL A 22 1.65 -3.70 -13.41
C VAL A 22 1.53 -2.40 -12.61
N MET A 23 1.32 -2.47 -11.30
CA MET A 23 1.22 -1.28 -10.44
C MET A 23 2.52 -0.47 -10.45
N LEU A 24 3.67 -1.13 -10.38
CA LEU A 24 4.98 -0.51 -10.51
C LEU A 24 5.19 0.05 -11.91
N GLY A 25 4.73 -0.62 -12.98
CA GLY A 25 4.84 -0.12 -14.36
C GLY A 25 3.94 1.08 -14.66
N LEU A 26 2.88 1.27 -13.88
CA LEU A 26 2.06 2.49 -13.90
C LEU A 26 2.70 3.63 -13.10
N SER A 27 3.75 3.35 -12.33
CA SER A 27 4.56 4.32 -11.62
C SER A 27 5.86 4.57 -12.37
N ASP A 28 6.13 5.82 -12.75
CA ASP A 28 7.41 6.16 -13.41
C ASP A 28 8.60 6.13 -12.44
N LYS A 29 8.40 5.77 -11.17
CA LYS A 29 9.39 5.86 -10.09
C LYS A 29 9.34 4.63 -9.18
N ARG A 30 10.49 4.32 -8.56
CA ARG A 30 10.55 3.45 -7.39
C ARG A 30 9.68 4.02 -6.26
N MET A 31 9.10 3.14 -5.46
CA MET A 31 8.21 3.47 -4.36
C MET A 31 8.73 2.81 -3.08
N SER A 32 8.51 3.44 -1.92
CA SER A 32 8.78 2.77 -0.66
C SER A 32 7.84 1.59 -0.47
N TYR A 33 8.32 0.53 0.18
CA TYR A 33 7.50 -0.63 0.49
C TYR A 33 6.26 -0.24 1.32
N THR A 34 6.41 0.68 2.27
CA THR A 34 5.30 1.17 3.09
C THR A 34 4.20 1.82 2.27
N VAL A 35 4.53 2.74 1.36
CA VAL A 35 3.51 3.35 0.47
C VAL A 35 2.89 2.29 -0.42
N PHE A 36 3.72 1.39 -0.96
CA PHE A 36 3.27 0.32 -1.84
C PHE A 36 2.28 -0.63 -1.17
N GLU A 37 2.63 -1.17 -0.01
CA GLU A 37 1.79 -2.07 0.78
C GLU A 37 0.46 -1.38 1.18
N LYS A 38 0.50 -0.09 1.53
CA LYS A 38 -0.71 0.64 1.94
C LYS A 38 -1.60 0.95 0.74
N MET A 39 -1.01 1.15 -0.44
CA MET A 39 -1.76 1.27 -1.68
C MET A 39 -2.49 -0.04 -2.01
N LEU A 40 -1.80 -1.19 -1.90
CA LEU A 40 -2.42 -2.51 -2.06
C LEU A 40 -3.55 -2.75 -1.05
N PHE A 41 -3.31 -2.42 0.22
CA PHE A 41 -4.31 -2.53 1.27
C PHE A 41 -5.54 -1.64 1.00
N ASN A 42 -5.34 -0.41 0.53
CA ASN A 42 -6.44 0.48 0.16
C ASN A 42 -7.23 -0.09 -1.03
N ALA A 43 -6.55 -0.64 -2.04
CA ALA A 43 -7.20 -1.31 -3.16
C ALA A 43 -8.06 -2.49 -2.68
N TYR A 44 -7.53 -3.28 -1.74
CA TYR A 44 -8.23 -4.40 -1.12
C TYR A 44 -9.54 -3.97 -0.47
N ASN A 45 -9.50 -2.96 0.39
CA ASN A 45 -10.69 -2.48 1.09
C ASN A 45 -11.70 -1.75 0.19
N SER A 46 -11.30 -1.35 -1.01
CA SER A 46 -12.18 -0.75 -2.01
C SER A 46 -12.89 -1.79 -2.89
N GLY A 47 -12.71 -3.10 -2.63
CA GLY A 47 -13.29 -4.18 -3.41
C GLY A 47 -12.62 -4.37 -4.77
N LEU A 48 -11.43 -3.81 -4.95
CA LEU A 48 -10.65 -3.91 -6.19
C LEU A 48 -9.75 -5.15 -6.21
N SER A 49 -9.75 -5.92 -5.11
CA SER A 49 -8.92 -7.10 -4.89
C SER A 49 -9.69 -8.41 -4.98
N VAL A 50 -10.31 -8.69 -6.12
CA VAL A 50 -10.69 -10.09 -6.41
C VAL A 50 -9.45 -11.01 -6.54
N TYR A 51 -8.24 -10.45 -6.43
CA TYR A 51 -6.94 -11.11 -6.61
C TYR A 51 -6.15 -11.30 -5.31
N PHE A 52 -6.73 -10.97 -4.16
CA PHE A 52 -6.04 -11.10 -2.87
C PHE A 52 -7.00 -11.77 -1.89
N GLU A 53 -6.83 -13.07 -1.66
CA GLU A 53 -7.51 -13.75 -0.54
C GLU A 53 -6.76 -13.58 0.78
N LYS A 54 -5.54 -13.06 0.72
CA LYS A 54 -4.61 -13.08 1.84
C LYS A 54 -4.79 -11.89 2.80
N ARG A 55 -4.59 -12.18 4.08
CA ARG A 55 -5.10 -11.36 5.21
C ARG A 55 -4.09 -10.28 5.60
N PHE A 56 -4.52 -9.02 5.54
CA PHE A 56 -3.79 -7.95 6.21
C PHE A 56 -4.00 -8.01 7.72
N LEU A 57 -2.90 -7.94 8.48
CA LEU A 57 -2.89 -8.00 9.94
C LEU A 57 -2.47 -6.64 10.54
N PRO A 58 -2.86 -6.35 11.79
CA PRO A 58 -2.38 -5.17 12.49
C PRO A 58 -0.85 -5.17 12.66
N SER A 59 -0.21 -4.02 12.43
CA SER A 59 1.23 -3.81 12.69
C SER A 59 1.51 -2.38 13.16
N GLU A 60 2.75 -2.07 13.51
CA GLU A 60 3.19 -0.72 13.91
C GLU A 60 3.02 0.31 12.79
N LEU A 61 3.23 -0.10 11.54
CA LEU A 61 3.03 0.74 10.35
C LEU A 61 1.60 0.62 9.81
N GLY A 62 0.66 0.05 10.57
CA GLY A 62 -0.72 -0.19 10.12
C GLY A 62 -0.89 -1.57 9.48
N ALA A 63 -1.83 -1.70 8.54
CA ALA A 63 -2.13 -2.99 7.91
C ALA A 63 -0.91 -3.56 7.18
N ALA A 64 -0.46 -4.77 7.52
CA ALA A 64 0.69 -5.43 6.88
C ALA A 64 0.30 -6.82 6.35
N SER A 65 1.01 -7.30 5.31
CA SER A 65 0.82 -8.63 4.74
C SER A 65 2.16 -9.30 4.48
N GLU A 66 2.37 -10.47 5.08
CA GLU A 66 3.59 -11.24 4.83
C GLU A 66 3.66 -11.78 3.40
N ASP A 67 2.52 -12.06 2.77
CA ASP A 67 2.50 -12.50 1.38
C ASP A 67 2.94 -11.40 0.42
N VAL A 68 2.49 -10.16 0.67
CA VAL A 68 2.98 -8.99 -0.08
C VAL A 68 4.48 -8.80 0.16
N ARG A 69 4.95 -8.98 1.41
CA ARG A 69 6.39 -8.89 1.70
C ARG A 69 7.18 -9.92 0.93
N ARG A 70 6.80 -11.20 1.00
CA ARG A 70 7.47 -12.28 0.25
C ARG A 70 7.49 -12.02 -1.25
N ALA A 71 6.34 -11.68 -1.84
CA ALA A 71 6.23 -11.40 -3.27
C ALA A 71 7.09 -10.21 -3.73
N VAL A 72 7.45 -9.30 -2.83
CA VAL A 72 8.35 -8.16 -3.14
C VAL A 72 9.82 -8.50 -2.86
N GLU A 73 10.11 -9.14 -1.73
CA GLU A 73 11.49 -9.41 -1.28
C GLU A 73 12.13 -10.62 -1.97
N ASP A 74 11.33 -11.63 -2.31
CA ASP A 74 11.75 -12.90 -2.90
C ASP A 74 10.69 -13.41 -3.91
N PRO A 75 10.46 -12.68 -5.02
CA PRO A 75 9.53 -13.09 -6.08
C PRO A 75 9.94 -14.42 -6.73
N ILE A 76 8.96 -15.24 -7.08
CA ILE A 76 9.16 -16.54 -7.75
C ILE A 76 8.97 -16.43 -9.27
N PHE A 77 8.02 -15.59 -9.71
CA PHE A 77 7.60 -15.51 -11.12
C PHE A 77 8.13 -14.28 -11.84
N ASN A 78 8.43 -13.21 -11.11
CA ASN A 78 8.85 -11.92 -11.64
C ASN A 78 10.18 -11.44 -11.00
N ASP A 79 11.13 -12.34 -10.83
CA ASP A 79 12.41 -12.13 -10.14
C ASP A 79 13.41 -11.26 -10.90
N GLU A 80 13.22 -11.09 -12.21
CA GLU A 80 14.04 -10.21 -13.05
C GLU A 80 13.35 -8.86 -13.36
N GLU A 81 12.04 -8.76 -13.18
CA GLU A 81 11.24 -7.61 -13.61
C GLU A 81 11.20 -6.49 -12.57
N PHE A 82 11.28 -6.81 -11.28
CA PHE A 82 11.40 -5.80 -10.23
C PHE A 82 12.40 -6.20 -9.17
N ARG A 83 12.89 -5.19 -8.45
CA ARG A 83 13.87 -5.38 -7.39
C ARG A 83 13.44 -4.64 -6.14
N TYR A 84 13.57 -5.33 -5.02
CA TYR A 84 13.54 -4.75 -3.71
C TYR A 84 14.94 -4.33 -3.23
N THR A 85 15.01 -3.15 -2.65
CA THR A 85 16.18 -2.61 -1.97
C THR A 85 15.84 -2.49 -0.50
N LYS A 86 16.59 -3.21 0.35
CA LYS A 86 16.40 -3.19 1.80
C LYS A 86 16.54 -1.76 2.37
N PRO A 87 15.83 -1.44 3.46
CA PRO A 87 15.99 -0.17 4.16
C PRO A 87 17.41 0.00 4.70
N GLU A 88 17.85 1.26 4.82
CA GLU A 88 19.07 1.62 5.54
C GLU A 88 18.87 1.44 7.06
N GLU A 89 19.94 1.36 7.85
CA GLU A 89 19.85 1.05 9.30
C GLU A 89 19.02 2.06 10.11
N ASP A 90 18.97 3.33 9.67
CA ASP A 90 18.23 4.42 10.29
C ASP A 90 16.84 4.65 9.69
N ASP A 91 16.46 3.86 8.67
CA ASP A 91 15.15 3.97 8.04
C ASP A 91 14.06 3.28 8.89
N ARG A 92 13.28 4.13 9.56
CA ARG A 92 12.18 3.70 10.43
C ARG A 92 10.86 3.46 9.71
N LEU A 93 10.70 3.95 8.46
CA LEU A 93 9.37 4.12 7.86
C LEU A 93 9.20 3.50 6.49
N SER A 94 10.21 3.55 5.61
CA SER A 94 10.01 3.22 4.20
C SER A 94 9.82 1.71 3.99
N GLY A 95 10.44 0.91 4.87
CA GLY A 95 10.49 -0.55 4.74
C GLY A 95 11.29 -0.99 3.51
N GLY A 96 12.19 -0.13 3.02
CA GLY A 96 12.92 -0.33 1.77
C GLY A 96 12.16 0.22 0.55
N TYR A 97 12.72 -0.02 -0.63
CA TYR A 97 12.18 0.48 -1.90
C TYR A 97 12.01 -0.63 -2.91
N VAL A 98 10.89 -0.60 -3.62
CA VAL A 98 10.59 -1.49 -4.73
C VAL A 98 10.53 -0.70 -6.04
N GLY A 99 11.10 -1.24 -7.11
CA GLY A 99 11.06 -0.62 -8.42
C GLY A 99 11.37 -1.59 -9.55
N LEU A 100 10.92 -1.23 -10.75
CA LEU A 100 11.16 -2.03 -11.95
C LEU A 100 12.62 -1.95 -12.40
N THR A 101 13.13 -3.08 -12.86
CA THR A 101 14.35 -3.15 -13.68
C THR A 101 14.08 -2.56 -15.07
N GLU A 102 15.12 -2.40 -15.90
CA GLU A 102 14.93 -1.99 -17.29
C GLU A 102 14.09 -3.02 -18.05
N TYR A 103 14.41 -4.31 -17.90
CA TYR A 103 13.65 -5.41 -18.46
C TYR A 103 12.19 -5.42 -18.00
N GLY A 104 11.95 -5.26 -16.69
CA GLY A 104 10.59 -5.23 -16.16
C GLY A 104 9.76 -4.03 -16.63
N ARG A 105 10.39 -2.89 -16.94
CA ARG A 105 9.67 -1.75 -17.56
C ARG A 105 9.15 -2.11 -18.94
N ASP A 106 9.94 -2.81 -19.74
CA ASP A 106 9.52 -3.26 -21.06
C ASP A 106 8.37 -4.27 -20.98
N ILE A 107 8.49 -5.26 -20.08
CA ILE A 107 7.44 -6.25 -19.85
C ILE A 107 6.15 -5.60 -19.33
N ALA A 108 6.25 -4.77 -18.29
CA ALA A 108 5.09 -4.06 -17.74
C ALA A 108 4.42 -3.16 -18.79
N GLY A 109 5.21 -2.47 -19.61
CA GLY A 109 4.73 -1.64 -20.71
C GLY A 109 3.88 -2.44 -21.71
N GLN A 110 4.33 -3.62 -22.10
CA GLN A 110 3.58 -4.52 -22.99
C GLN A 110 2.26 -4.99 -22.35
N ILE A 111 2.29 -5.38 -21.07
CA ILE A 111 1.09 -5.80 -20.34
C ILE A 111 0.08 -4.65 -20.25
N ILE A 112 0.53 -3.45 -19.89
CA ILE A 112 -0.30 -2.26 -19.78
C ILE A 112 -0.94 -1.89 -21.13
N VAL A 113 -0.19 -2.01 -22.24
CA VAL A 113 -0.74 -1.79 -23.59
C VAL A 113 -1.84 -2.80 -23.89
N LYS A 114 -1.63 -4.09 -23.60
CA LYS A 114 -2.66 -5.13 -23.78
C LYS A 114 -3.91 -4.81 -22.95
N MET A 115 -3.74 -4.46 -21.67
CA MET A 115 -4.86 -4.12 -20.79
C MET A 115 -5.68 -2.91 -21.25
N LYS A 116 -5.06 -1.95 -21.95
CA LYS A 116 -5.76 -0.79 -22.51
C LYS A 116 -6.61 -1.12 -23.73
N LEU A 117 -6.21 -2.13 -24.50
CA LEU A 117 -6.83 -2.51 -25.77
C LEU A 117 -7.90 -3.59 -25.61
N ASP A 118 -7.86 -4.32 -24.51
CA ASP A 118 -8.80 -5.39 -24.20
C ASP A 118 -9.99 -4.90 -23.35
N PRO A 119 -11.25 -5.02 -23.86
CA PRO A 119 -12.45 -4.65 -23.12
C PRO A 119 -12.63 -5.33 -21.76
N GLU A 120 -12.08 -6.54 -21.57
CA GLU A 120 -12.22 -7.27 -20.31
C GLU A 120 -11.34 -6.69 -19.19
N THR A 121 -10.20 -6.11 -19.55
CA THR A 121 -9.19 -5.65 -18.59
C THR A 121 -9.05 -4.12 -18.50
N ILE A 122 -9.69 -3.36 -19.40
CA ILE A 122 -9.62 -1.89 -19.43
C ILE A 122 -10.10 -1.23 -18.12
N THR A 123 -11.16 -1.77 -17.51
CA THR A 123 -11.68 -1.26 -16.23
C THR A 123 -10.65 -1.44 -15.13
N LYS A 124 -10.00 -2.60 -15.07
CA LYS A 124 -8.92 -2.90 -14.11
C LYS A 124 -7.74 -1.95 -14.29
N TYR A 125 -7.33 -1.68 -15.53
CA TYR A 125 -6.28 -0.69 -15.83
C TYR A 125 -6.65 0.72 -15.34
N ILE A 126 -7.86 1.21 -15.61
CA ILE A 126 -8.30 2.56 -15.19
C ILE A 126 -8.23 2.70 -13.67
N VAL A 127 -8.70 1.69 -12.96
CA VAL A 127 -8.69 1.64 -11.50
C VAL A 127 -7.26 1.66 -10.96
N MET A 128 -6.39 0.77 -11.45
CA MET A 128 -4.99 0.72 -11.03
C MET A 128 -4.27 2.03 -11.27
N LYS A 129 -4.45 2.61 -12.46
CA LYS A 129 -3.85 3.89 -12.82
C LYS A 129 -4.28 5.00 -11.86
N LYS A 130 -5.56 5.02 -11.48
CA LYS A 130 -6.08 5.97 -10.50
C LYS A 130 -5.43 5.76 -9.12
N LEU A 131 -5.35 4.52 -8.64
CA LEU A 131 -4.71 4.20 -7.37
C LEU A 131 -3.25 4.64 -7.33
N VAL A 132 -2.48 4.30 -8.37
CA VAL A 132 -1.06 4.68 -8.47
C VAL A 132 -0.91 6.20 -8.53
N ALA A 133 -1.75 6.89 -9.31
CA ALA A 133 -1.72 8.34 -9.38
C ALA A 133 -1.97 9.00 -8.01
N GLU A 134 -2.96 8.50 -7.25
CA GLU A 134 -3.29 9.00 -5.91
C GLU A 134 -2.15 8.83 -4.90
N HIS A 135 -1.30 7.80 -5.05
CA HIS A 135 -0.25 7.45 -4.07
C HIS A 135 1.17 7.84 -4.53
N SER A 136 1.37 8.14 -5.81
CA SER A 136 2.70 8.45 -6.40
C SER A 136 3.43 9.65 -5.80
N ASN A 137 2.72 10.58 -5.15
CA ASN A 137 3.28 11.80 -4.55
C ASN A 137 3.08 11.86 -3.02
N ILE A 138 2.73 10.73 -2.41
CA ILE A 138 2.53 10.57 -0.98
C ILE A 138 3.84 10.06 -0.33
N THR A 139 4.24 10.69 0.76
CA THR A 139 5.36 10.24 1.61
C THR A 139 4.92 9.16 2.60
N ASP A 140 5.86 8.43 3.19
CA ASP A 140 5.55 7.39 4.18
C ASP A 140 4.71 7.92 5.35
N GLU A 141 5.06 9.08 5.90
CA GLU A 141 4.31 9.71 7.00
C GLU A 141 2.89 10.08 6.60
N GLU A 142 2.72 10.59 5.38
CA GLU A 142 1.42 10.99 4.86
C GLU A 142 0.50 9.78 4.62
N ILE A 143 1.01 8.68 4.05
CA ILE A 143 0.20 7.48 3.83
C ILE A 143 -0.17 6.80 5.14
N LEU A 144 0.77 6.79 6.10
CA LEU A 144 0.54 6.24 7.43
C LEU A 144 -0.52 7.05 8.18
N LEU A 145 -0.43 8.38 8.18
CA LEU A 145 -1.45 9.23 8.81
C LEU A 145 -2.85 8.97 8.24
N LEU A 146 -2.98 8.85 6.91
CA LEU A 146 -4.25 8.55 6.24
C LEU A 146 -4.78 7.17 6.63
N ASN A 147 -3.91 6.15 6.66
CA ASN A 147 -4.28 4.79 7.03
C ASN A 147 -4.65 4.67 8.51
N PHE A 148 -3.91 5.32 9.41
CA PHE A 148 -4.22 5.34 10.84
C PHE A 148 -5.60 5.94 11.12
N ARG A 149 -6.02 6.92 10.31
CA ARG A 149 -7.39 7.46 10.36
C ARG A 149 -8.43 6.51 9.85
N LYS A 150 -8.20 5.93 8.68
CA LYS A 150 -9.20 5.14 7.97
C LYS A 150 -9.38 3.77 8.63
N PHE A 151 -8.31 3.19 9.15
CA PHE A 151 -8.25 1.82 9.67
C PHE A 151 -7.52 1.72 11.02
N PRO A 152 -8.00 2.42 12.06
CA PRO A 152 -7.29 2.53 13.34
C PRO A 152 -7.14 1.18 14.08
N LYS A 153 -7.94 0.16 13.73
CA LYS A 153 -7.85 -1.19 14.33
C LYS A 153 -6.69 -2.02 13.79
N LEU A 154 -6.08 -1.60 12.69
CA LEU A 154 -4.94 -2.28 12.08
C LEU A 154 -3.62 -1.65 12.48
N VAL A 155 -3.63 -0.76 13.46
CA VAL A 155 -2.45 -0.06 13.95
C VAL A 155 -2.18 -0.50 15.38
N ILE A 156 -1.00 -1.08 15.59
CA ILE A 156 -0.47 -1.30 16.93
C ILE A 156 0.13 0.01 17.40
N ARG A 157 -0.25 0.46 18.60
CA ARG A 157 0.33 1.67 19.16
C ARG A 157 1.81 1.46 19.42
N SER A 158 2.63 2.32 18.82
CA SER A 158 4.09 2.31 18.89
C SER A 158 4.61 3.76 18.97
N GLU A 159 5.92 3.92 19.14
CA GLU A 159 6.56 5.24 19.06
C GLU A 159 6.33 5.89 17.70
N ILE A 160 6.36 5.11 16.60
CA ILE A 160 6.09 5.61 15.24
C ILE A 160 4.67 6.19 15.15
N TYR A 161 3.70 5.52 15.76
CA TYR A 161 2.33 6.02 15.80
C TYR A 161 2.23 7.36 16.53
N ASP A 162 2.81 7.44 17.73
CA ASP A 162 2.77 8.66 18.55
C ASP A 162 3.53 9.81 17.85
N ASP A 163 4.68 9.54 17.21
CA ASP A 163 5.47 10.49 16.41
C ASP A 163 4.66 11.09 15.24
N ILE A 164 4.06 10.23 14.40
CA ILE A 164 3.22 10.65 13.27
C ILE A 164 2.00 11.42 13.77
N TYR A 165 1.43 10.98 14.89
CA TYR A 165 0.30 11.65 15.49
C TYR A 165 0.65 13.07 15.96
N ASP A 166 1.79 13.26 16.62
CA ASP A 166 2.20 14.56 17.11
C ASP A 166 2.52 15.53 15.96
N ARG A 167 3.06 15.01 14.85
CA ARG A 167 3.32 15.78 13.62
C ARG A 167 2.13 15.89 12.66
N ARG A 168 0.95 15.38 13.02
CA ARG A 168 -0.24 15.34 12.14
C ARG A 168 -0.63 16.68 11.50
N VAL A 169 -0.38 17.82 12.15
CA VAL A 169 -0.73 19.14 11.62
C VAL A 169 0.15 19.50 10.42
N GLU A 170 1.46 19.24 10.55
CA GLU A 170 2.44 19.42 9.49
C GLU A 170 2.13 18.49 8.31
N ILE A 171 1.97 17.19 8.60
CA ILE A 171 1.71 16.15 7.60
C ILE A 171 0.38 16.42 6.87
N ALA A 172 -0.70 16.72 7.60
CA ALA A 172 -2.00 17.05 6.99
C ALA A 172 -1.93 18.36 6.18
N GLY A 173 -1.12 19.33 6.60
CA GLY A 173 -0.88 20.57 5.85
C GLY A 173 -0.22 20.30 4.49
N SER A 174 0.77 19.40 4.45
CA SER A 174 1.40 18.93 3.22
C SER A 174 0.38 18.25 2.29
N LEU A 175 -0.39 17.29 2.81
CA LEU A 175 -1.45 16.60 2.06
C LEU A 175 -2.49 17.57 1.46
N LEU A 176 -2.89 18.59 2.22
CA LEU A 176 -3.83 19.61 1.76
C LEU A 176 -3.22 20.47 0.64
N LYS A 177 -1.96 20.88 0.79
CA LYS A 177 -1.23 21.67 -0.23
C LYS A 177 -1.06 20.90 -1.54
N LYS A 178 -0.90 19.58 -1.45
CA LYS A 178 -0.83 18.66 -2.61
C LYS A 178 -2.21 18.32 -3.20
N GLU A 179 -3.30 18.87 -2.64
CA GLU A 179 -4.68 18.59 -3.05
C GLU A 179 -5.10 17.11 -2.92
N ILE A 180 -4.37 16.30 -2.16
CA ILE A 180 -4.69 14.89 -1.90
C ILE A 180 -5.87 14.76 -0.94
N ILE A 181 -6.05 15.75 -0.05
CA ILE A 181 -7.18 15.80 0.90
C ILE A 181 -7.95 17.11 0.79
N SER A 182 -9.25 17.05 1.08
CA SER A 182 -10.07 18.25 1.22
C SER A 182 -9.83 18.98 2.55
N LYS A 183 -10.23 20.26 2.61
CA LYS A 183 -10.23 21.05 3.86
C LYS A 183 -11.03 20.38 4.99
N GLY A 184 -12.10 19.64 4.66
CA GLY A 184 -12.87 18.88 5.63
C GLY A 184 -12.09 17.70 6.22
N THR A 185 -11.34 16.99 5.39
CA THR A 185 -10.44 15.91 5.84
C THR A 185 -9.29 16.47 6.68
N TYR A 186 -8.67 17.58 6.26
CA TYR A 186 -7.65 18.29 7.04
C TYR A 186 -8.15 18.64 8.44
N ASN A 187 -9.31 19.30 8.53
CA ASN A 187 -9.93 19.68 9.82
C ASN A 187 -10.23 18.46 10.71
N THR A 188 -10.41 17.28 10.12
CA THR A 188 -10.58 16.04 10.87
C THR A 188 -9.25 15.54 11.41
N LEU A 189 -8.21 15.50 10.56
CA LEU A 189 -6.86 15.02 10.90
C LEU A 189 -6.15 15.88 11.95
N VAL A 190 -6.41 17.19 12.02
CA VAL A 190 -5.73 18.04 13.01
C VAL A 190 -6.39 18.03 14.39
N LYS A 191 -7.65 17.58 14.51
CA LYS A 191 -8.39 17.55 15.79
C LYS A 191 -7.74 16.56 16.77
N LYS A 192 -7.57 16.97 18.03
CA LYS A 192 -6.91 16.14 19.07
C LYS A 192 -7.69 14.85 19.46
N LYS A 193 -8.91 14.63 18.95
CA LYS A 193 -9.85 13.60 19.43
C LYS A 193 -10.16 12.47 18.45
N TRP A 194 -9.61 12.41 17.23
CA TRP A 194 -10.12 11.44 16.24
C TRP A 194 -9.72 9.96 16.46
N HIS A 195 -8.83 9.65 17.42
CA HIS A 195 -8.26 8.29 17.61
C HIS A 195 -8.36 7.74 19.03
N MET A 196 -8.48 8.57 20.08
CA MET A 196 -8.57 8.08 21.47
C MET A 196 -9.88 7.33 21.79
N ASP A 197 -10.99 7.66 21.10
CA ASP A 197 -12.32 7.14 21.47
C ASP A 197 -12.75 5.86 20.72
N LYS A 198 -12.11 5.51 19.59
CA LYS A 198 -12.60 4.43 18.69
C LYS A 198 -11.76 3.16 18.65
N ALA A 199 -10.47 3.21 19.00
CA ALA A 199 -9.58 2.06 18.92
C ALA A 199 -9.26 1.42 20.28
N TYR A 200 -9.18 2.21 21.35
CA TYR A 200 -8.65 1.75 22.65
C TYR A 200 -9.69 1.63 23.77
N GLY A 201 -10.97 1.73 23.43
CA GLY A 201 -12.05 1.73 24.40
C GLY A 201 -12.01 2.99 25.25
N LYS A 202 -13.18 3.62 25.43
CA LYS A 202 -13.33 4.48 26.59
C LYS A 202 -12.96 3.65 27.82
N GLY A 203 -11.88 4.02 28.50
CA GLY A 203 -11.69 3.67 29.89
C GLY A 203 -13.00 3.98 30.60
N LYS A 204 -13.62 2.94 31.19
CA LYS A 204 -14.58 3.16 32.25
C LYS A 204 -13.86 4.05 33.26
N LYS A 205 -14.32 5.30 33.40
CA LYS A 205 -13.96 6.09 34.56
C LYS A 205 -14.38 5.28 35.79
N SER A 206 -13.39 4.90 36.58
CA SER A 206 -13.56 4.48 37.98
C SER A 206 -14.30 5.56 38.76
#